data_AF-X6P7P9-F1
#
_entry.id   AF-X6P7P9-F1
#
_cell.length_a   1.000
_cell.length_b   1.000
_cell.length_c   1.000
_cell.angle_alpha   90.00
_cell.angle_beta   90.00
_cell.angle_gamma   90.00
#
_symmetry.space_group_name_H-M   'P 1'
#
loop_
_entity.id
_entity.type
_entity.pdbx_description
1 polymer ?
#
loop_
_entity_poly.entity_id
_entity_poly.type
_entity_poly.pdbx_seq_one_letter_code
_entity_poly.pdbx_strand_id
1 'polypeptide(L)'
;MCVIWVVYELWNLCSCAKKCVKNKPTTKKKKKKKKNKLVEVIIKHGKSKHKNVKIEDDETLEAFQAKVMSLTQVPPSRQKLVCKGKQLETNEDLRNGVKNKDIITLVGSAEKTDTTPMDVDKKVNFIEDMTEAQRQEAMAEIPPGLHNLGNTCYLNSTLQCLKGIPELKEELKKRATQTDQEDVVPGNPTFSVLLGRLFAEMDSTSESVVPRDFVDHFRNVFPEFATRTEQGHFQQQDSDECLTQTLTVLKREMTSKDISQGNWVDFCFGGVFDVNTMCQENADETAFETEPFVKLRCFIDQDTRHVNDGIAKDMTQEIEKRSNTLQRNALFKRTRRISQLPKYLNIQMVRFFWKQASQVNAKILRSVVFPEKLDIYDFCNDALKTKISDFRKAQVQKENEKREAEKLVQDEKNKEVKQDDEKKEKDKNKDKDNNKDTDNNKDKDKDKDKAMDVDPSSNESGYYELIGLVTHKGLSANSGHYIGYVKDPKRGWLKFDDEVVTEVSADDIKKLYGGGQWQMGYECFYRKI
;
A
#
# COMPACT_ATOMS: atom_id res chain seq x y z
N MET A 1 12.33 -54.71 40.32
CA MET A 1 13.04 -54.71 39.02
C MET A 1 12.84 -53.39 38.25
N CYS A 2 13.14 -52.23 38.86
CA CYS A 2 13.26 -50.95 38.13
C CYS A 2 14.42 -50.06 38.63
N VAL A 3 15.23 -50.54 39.59
CA VAL A 3 16.35 -49.77 40.18
C VAL A 3 17.72 -50.24 39.66
N ILE A 4 17.77 -51.34 38.90
CA ILE A 4 19.02 -51.90 38.34
C ILE A 4 19.31 -51.39 36.91
N TRP A 5 18.31 -50.84 36.21
CA TRP A 5 18.49 -50.33 34.85
C TRP A 5 19.10 -48.91 34.79
N VAL A 6 18.83 -48.08 35.79
CA VAL A 6 19.32 -46.68 35.86
C VAL A 6 20.82 -46.58 36.19
N VAL A 7 21.41 -47.61 36.81
CA VAL A 7 22.85 -47.62 37.15
C VAL A 7 23.72 -48.02 35.95
N TYR A 8 23.17 -48.73 34.96
CA TYR A 8 23.93 -49.21 33.79
C TYR A 8 24.10 -48.13 32.70
N GLU A 9 23.15 -47.20 32.53
CA GLU A 9 23.28 -46.10 31.53
C GLU A 9 24.16 -44.94 32.01
N LEU A 10 24.22 -44.66 33.32
CA LEU A 10 25.10 -43.60 33.86
C LEU A 10 26.59 -43.99 33.88
N TRP A 11 26.93 -45.28 33.81
CA TRP A 11 28.31 -45.75 33.76
C TRP A 11 28.94 -45.65 32.35
N ASN A 12 28.14 -45.84 31.30
CA ASN A 12 28.62 -45.75 29.90
C ASN A 12 28.86 -44.30 29.43
N LEU A 13 28.13 -43.32 29.98
CA LEU A 13 28.36 -41.90 29.68
C LEU A 13 29.63 -41.33 30.35
N CYS A 14 30.11 -41.91 31.45
CA CYS A 14 31.31 -41.45 32.16
C CYS A 14 32.63 -42.04 31.59
N SER A 15 32.56 -43.11 30.80
CA SER A 15 33.73 -43.78 30.20
C SER A 15 34.16 -43.17 28.85
N CYS A 16 33.26 -42.45 28.15
CA CYS A 16 33.59 -41.72 26.92
C CYS A 16 34.25 -40.34 27.19
N ALA A 17 34.03 -39.73 28.36
CA ALA A 17 34.62 -38.43 28.71
C ALA A 17 36.09 -38.49 29.20
N LYS A 18 36.64 -39.68 29.50
CA LYS A 18 38.02 -39.86 30.02
C LYS A 18 39.06 -40.29 28.99
N LYS A 19 38.68 -40.49 27.71
CA LYS A 19 39.61 -40.85 26.61
C LYS A 19 40.04 -39.69 25.69
N CYS A 20 39.55 -38.47 25.91
CA CYS A 20 39.92 -37.29 25.09
C CYS A 20 40.97 -36.36 25.71
N VAL A 21 41.56 -36.69 26.86
CA VAL A 21 42.64 -35.88 27.48
C VAL A 21 43.81 -36.80 27.82
N LYS A 22 44.64 -37.10 26.81
CA LYS A 22 46.07 -37.48 26.90
C LYS A 22 46.51 -38.06 25.54
N ASN A 23 46.89 -37.19 24.62
CA ASN A 23 47.87 -37.49 23.57
C ASN A 23 48.44 -36.17 23.06
N LYS A 24 49.53 -35.72 23.67
CA LYS A 24 50.44 -34.71 23.11
C LYS A 24 51.47 -35.44 22.25
N PRO A 25 51.54 -35.22 20.93
CA PRO A 25 52.76 -35.46 20.18
C PRO A 25 53.53 -34.13 20.06
N THR A 26 54.67 -34.07 20.73
CA THR A 26 55.74 -33.10 20.48
C THR A 26 56.29 -33.29 19.07
N THR A 27 55.92 -32.42 18.13
CA THR A 27 56.74 -32.16 16.94
C THR A 27 56.72 -30.67 16.63
N LYS A 28 57.87 -30.02 16.87
CA LYS A 28 58.17 -28.67 16.39
C LYS A 28 58.23 -28.70 14.85
N LYS A 29 57.12 -28.41 14.17
CA LYS A 29 57.14 -28.01 12.75
C LYS A 29 56.98 -26.49 12.68
N LYS A 30 58.04 -25.80 12.27
CA LYS A 30 58.06 -24.37 11.95
C LYS A 30 56.94 -24.06 10.94
N LYS A 31 55.87 -23.36 11.36
CA LYS A 31 54.91 -22.74 10.44
C LYS A 31 55.64 -21.62 9.69
N LYS A 32 56.15 -21.90 8.48
CA LYS A 32 56.44 -20.83 7.51
C LYS A 32 55.09 -20.21 7.12
N LYS A 33 54.85 -18.94 7.47
CA LYS A 33 53.78 -18.12 6.88
C LYS A 33 53.95 -18.17 5.36
N LYS A 34 53.10 -18.90 4.63
CA LYS A 34 52.92 -18.66 3.19
C LYS A 34 52.25 -17.30 3.08
N LYS A 35 52.94 -16.31 2.52
CA LYS A 35 52.33 -15.04 2.12
C LYS A 35 51.32 -15.36 1.02
N ASN A 36 50.03 -15.05 1.20
CA ASN A 36 49.07 -15.03 0.09
C ASN A 36 49.58 -14.04 -0.94
N LYS A 37 49.75 -14.50 -2.18
CA LYS A 37 50.19 -13.70 -3.30
C LYS A 37 48.92 -13.22 -4.02
N LEU A 38 48.63 -11.92 -3.94
CA LEU A 38 47.59 -11.31 -4.77
C LEU A 38 48.19 -10.97 -6.14
N VAL A 39 47.49 -11.36 -7.21
CA VAL A 39 47.86 -11.05 -8.60
C VAL A 39 46.82 -10.09 -9.17
N GLU A 40 47.26 -8.94 -9.67
CA GLU A 40 46.36 -7.98 -10.36
C GLU A 40 46.48 -8.17 -11.87
N VAL A 41 45.37 -8.20 -12.59
CA VAL A 41 45.35 -8.38 -14.06
C VAL A 41 44.47 -7.34 -14.74
N ILE A 42 44.65 -7.21 -16.05
CA ILE A 42 43.87 -6.32 -16.91
C ILE A 42 43.01 -7.19 -17.84
N ILE A 43 41.69 -7.05 -17.76
CA ILE A 43 40.75 -7.77 -18.65
C ILE A 43 40.45 -6.87 -19.85
N LYS A 44 40.73 -7.36 -21.06
CA LYS A 44 40.42 -6.70 -22.32
C LYS A 44 39.28 -7.43 -23.03
N HIS A 45 38.20 -6.73 -23.32
CA HIS A 45 37.05 -7.24 -24.10
C HIS A 45 36.68 -6.22 -25.17
N GLY A 46 36.87 -6.56 -26.45
CA GLY A 46 36.68 -5.62 -27.56
C GLY A 46 37.55 -4.34 -27.42
N LYS A 47 36.89 -3.18 -27.33
CA LYS A 47 37.53 -1.86 -27.08
C LYS A 47 37.67 -1.52 -25.58
N SER A 48 37.01 -2.25 -24.69
CA SER A 48 36.98 -1.99 -23.24
C SER A 48 38.14 -2.67 -22.52
N LYS A 49 38.73 -1.98 -21.54
CA LYS A 49 39.82 -2.48 -20.67
C LYS A 49 39.47 -2.25 -19.21
N HIS A 50 39.26 -3.31 -18.46
CA HIS A 50 39.04 -3.26 -17.01
C HIS A 50 40.37 -3.50 -16.31
N LYS A 51 40.88 -2.49 -15.60
CA LYS A 51 42.17 -2.55 -14.88
C LYS A 51 41.96 -3.03 -13.44
N ASN A 52 43.00 -3.61 -12.85
CA ASN A 52 43.08 -3.97 -11.42
C ASN A 52 42.12 -5.08 -10.97
N VAL A 53 41.86 -6.08 -11.81
CA VAL A 53 41.10 -7.26 -11.37
C VAL A 53 42.02 -8.14 -10.54
N LYS A 54 41.64 -8.39 -9.28
CA LYS A 54 42.44 -9.15 -8.31
C LYS A 54 42.10 -10.64 -8.39
N ILE A 55 43.12 -11.47 -8.50
CA ILE A 55 43.05 -12.93 -8.43
C ILE A 55 43.72 -13.38 -7.12
N GLU A 56 43.00 -14.19 -6.35
CA GLU A 56 43.51 -14.81 -5.12
C GLU A 56 44.13 -16.19 -5.42
N ASP A 57 45.18 -16.59 -4.66
CA ASP A 57 45.97 -17.81 -4.92
C ASP A 57 45.12 -19.11 -4.88
N ASP A 58 43.98 -19.09 -4.18
CA ASP A 58 43.04 -20.19 -4.02
C ASP A 58 41.78 -20.07 -4.89
N GLU A 59 41.61 -19.00 -5.66
CA GLU A 59 40.43 -18.75 -6.49
C GLU A 59 40.28 -19.83 -7.58
N THR A 60 39.05 -20.31 -7.78
CA THR A 60 38.70 -21.28 -8.84
C THR A 60 38.42 -20.53 -10.16
N LEU A 61 38.59 -21.23 -11.28
CA LEU A 61 38.30 -20.67 -12.61
C LEU A 61 36.85 -20.19 -12.73
N GLU A 62 35.90 -20.92 -12.14
CA GLU A 62 34.49 -20.57 -12.12
C GLU A 62 34.21 -19.27 -11.36
N ALA A 63 34.86 -19.09 -10.19
CA ALA A 63 34.74 -17.86 -9.42
C ALA A 63 35.32 -16.66 -10.18
N PHE A 64 36.46 -16.87 -10.85
CA PHE A 64 37.06 -15.84 -11.71
C PHE A 64 36.15 -15.50 -12.90
N GLN A 65 35.55 -16.49 -13.58
CA GLN A 65 34.61 -16.27 -14.68
C GLN A 65 33.34 -15.51 -14.25
N ALA A 66 32.82 -15.77 -13.04
CA ALA A 66 31.71 -15.00 -12.48
C ALA A 66 32.08 -13.52 -12.25
N LYS A 67 33.32 -13.26 -11.80
CA LYS A 67 33.87 -11.91 -11.64
C LYS A 67 34.10 -11.22 -12.99
N VAL A 68 34.45 -11.97 -14.03
CA VAL A 68 34.53 -11.46 -15.41
C VAL A 68 33.14 -11.17 -15.97
N MET A 69 32.13 -11.99 -15.64
CA MET A 69 30.73 -11.78 -16.07
C MET A 69 30.18 -10.48 -15.51
N SER A 70 30.39 -10.20 -14.21
CA SER A 70 29.92 -8.94 -13.62
C SER A 70 30.55 -7.70 -14.26
N LEU A 71 31.77 -7.82 -14.79
CA LEU A 71 32.48 -6.71 -15.46
C LEU A 71 32.15 -6.56 -16.94
N THR A 72 31.90 -7.67 -17.65
CA THR A 72 31.82 -7.68 -19.13
C THR A 72 30.45 -8.10 -19.68
N GLN A 73 29.52 -8.53 -18.81
CA GLN A 73 28.19 -9.04 -19.14
C GLN A 73 28.20 -10.27 -20.07
N VAL A 74 29.35 -10.93 -20.24
CA VAL A 74 29.46 -12.18 -21.00
C VAL A 74 29.23 -13.36 -20.04
N PRO A 75 28.27 -14.27 -20.30
CA PRO A 75 28.01 -15.41 -19.43
C PRO A 75 29.17 -16.43 -19.44
N PRO A 76 29.49 -17.12 -18.32
CA PRO A 76 30.63 -18.04 -18.20
C PRO A 76 30.71 -19.11 -19.31
N SER A 77 29.57 -19.58 -19.80
CA SER A 77 29.47 -20.57 -20.88
C SER A 77 30.00 -20.08 -22.23
N ARG A 78 30.13 -18.76 -22.44
CA ARG A 78 30.64 -18.13 -23.67
C ARG A 78 31.93 -17.33 -23.43
N GLN A 79 32.55 -17.44 -22.26
CA GLN A 79 33.79 -16.75 -21.94
C GLN A 79 35.00 -17.56 -22.38
N LYS A 80 35.67 -17.13 -23.45
CA LYS A 80 36.99 -17.65 -23.81
C LYS A 80 38.08 -16.71 -23.29
N LEU A 81 38.73 -17.09 -22.20
CA LEU A 81 39.82 -16.33 -21.56
C LEU A 81 41.17 -16.75 -22.14
N VAL A 82 41.88 -15.79 -22.75
CA VAL A 82 43.20 -16.03 -23.36
C VAL A 82 44.25 -15.12 -22.72
N CYS A 83 45.29 -15.72 -22.16
CA CYS A 83 46.45 -15.01 -21.61
C CYS A 83 47.70 -15.40 -22.41
N LYS A 84 48.42 -14.41 -22.97
CA LYS A 84 49.67 -14.61 -23.74
C LYS A 84 49.57 -15.70 -24.84
N GLY A 85 48.42 -15.78 -25.51
CA GLY A 85 48.17 -16.74 -26.59
C GLY A 85 47.80 -18.16 -26.14
N LYS A 86 47.73 -18.44 -24.83
CA LYS A 86 47.20 -19.69 -24.27
C LYS A 86 45.81 -19.47 -23.69
N GLN A 87 44.91 -20.40 -23.97
CA GLN A 87 43.57 -20.42 -23.39
C GLN A 87 43.64 -20.97 -21.97
N LEU A 88 42.90 -20.34 -21.05
CA LEU A 88 42.79 -20.79 -19.66
C LEU A 88 41.59 -21.74 -19.56
N GLU A 89 41.84 -23.04 -19.49
CA GLU A 89 40.78 -24.07 -19.42
C GLU A 89 40.73 -24.78 -18.06
N THR A 90 41.84 -24.79 -17.31
CA THR A 90 41.92 -25.45 -16.00
C THR A 90 42.30 -24.49 -14.87
N ASN A 91 41.99 -24.87 -13.62
CA ASN A 91 42.41 -24.14 -12.42
C ASN A 91 43.95 -23.99 -12.32
N GLU A 92 44.71 -24.94 -12.88
CA GLU A 92 46.18 -24.88 -12.91
C GLU A 92 46.69 -23.85 -13.92
N ASP A 93 45.99 -23.65 -15.04
CA ASP A 93 46.30 -22.61 -16.02
C ASP A 93 46.11 -21.20 -15.45
N LEU A 94 45.07 -20.99 -14.63
CA LEU A 94 44.83 -19.72 -13.97
C LEU A 94 45.94 -19.40 -12.94
N ARG A 95 46.37 -20.41 -12.16
CA ARG A 95 47.37 -20.24 -11.09
C ARG A 95 48.79 -20.10 -11.61
N ASN A 96 49.16 -20.83 -12.66
CA ASN A 96 50.53 -20.87 -13.19
C ASN A 96 50.72 -20.01 -14.45
N GLY A 97 49.65 -19.76 -15.21
CA GLY A 97 49.68 -19.07 -16.50
C GLY A 97 49.56 -17.54 -16.43
N VAL A 98 49.22 -16.97 -15.27
CA VAL A 98 48.91 -15.55 -15.09
C VAL A 98 49.87 -14.87 -14.13
N LYS A 99 50.52 -13.79 -14.57
CA LYS A 99 51.43 -12.96 -13.74
C LYS A 99 50.82 -11.58 -13.48
N ASN A 100 51.37 -10.89 -12.48
CA ASN A 100 50.91 -9.55 -12.10
C ASN A 100 51.05 -8.57 -13.27
N LYS A 101 49.98 -7.82 -13.55
CA LYS A 101 49.76 -6.89 -14.66
C LYS A 101 49.62 -7.52 -16.06
N ASP A 102 49.39 -8.83 -16.15
CA ASP A 102 49.12 -9.46 -17.44
C ASP A 102 47.76 -9.03 -18.03
N ILE A 103 47.68 -9.02 -19.36
CA ILE A 103 46.46 -8.70 -20.11
C ILE A 103 45.78 -10.02 -20.49
N ILE A 104 44.59 -10.26 -19.94
CA ILE A 104 43.72 -11.38 -20.30
C ILE A 104 42.71 -10.86 -21.33
N THR A 105 42.74 -11.43 -22.53
CA THR A 105 41.77 -11.08 -23.57
C THR A 105 40.57 -12.01 -23.47
N LEU A 106 39.40 -11.43 -23.26
CA LEU A 106 38.11 -12.13 -23.29
C LEU A 106 37.56 -12.11 -24.71
N VAL A 107 37.24 -13.29 -25.24
CA VAL A 107 36.53 -13.46 -26.51
C VAL A 107 35.17 -14.11 -26.21
N GLY A 108 34.09 -13.35 -26.44
CA GLY A 108 32.71 -13.78 -26.22
C GLY A 108 31.73 -12.63 -26.48
N SER A 109 30.52 -12.92 -26.94
CA SER A 109 29.48 -11.90 -27.18
C SER A 109 28.63 -11.72 -25.93
N ALA A 110 28.44 -10.47 -25.49
CA ALA A 110 27.49 -10.13 -24.43
C ALA A 110 26.05 -10.34 -24.93
N GLU A 111 25.15 -10.79 -24.05
CA GLU A 111 23.72 -10.87 -24.38
C GLU A 111 23.12 -9.47 -24.42
N LYS A 112 22.42 -9.14 -25.52
CA LYS A 112 21.57 -7.95 -25.57
C LYS A 112 20.31 -8.24 -24.78
N THR A 113 20.25 -7.82 -23.53
CA THR A 113 18.99 -7.65 -22.82
C THR A 113 18.43 -6.29 -23.17
N ASP A 114 17.25 -6.26 -23.80
CA ASP A 114 16.43 -5.05 -23.95
C ASP A 114 15.92 -4.63 -22.57
N THR A 115 16.78 -3.94 -21.83
CA THR A 115 16.39 -3.08 -20.73
C THR A 115 16.91 -1.70 -21.04
N THR A 116 15.98 -0.77 -21.21
CA THR A 116 16.22 0.67 -21.11
C THR A 116 17.16 0.93 -19.93
N PRO A 117 18.25 1.71 -20.10
CA PRO A 117 19.14 2.03 -18.98
C PRO A 117 18.35 2.83 -17.95
N MET A 118 18.00 2.18 -16.84
CA MET A 118 17.68 2.89 -15.62
C MET A 118 18.96 3.59 -15.17
N ASP A 119 18.87 4.87 -14.83
CA ASP A 119 19.96 5.66 -14.24
C ASP A 119 20.57 4.91 -13.05
N VAL A 120 21.69 4.22 -13.28
CA VAL A 120 22.47 3.56 -12.23
C VAL A 120 23.42 4.57 -11.61
N ASP A 121 22.86 5.62 -11.02
CA ASP A 121 23.58 6.53 -10.11
C ASP A 121 22.77 6.89 -8.86
N LYS A 122 21.71 6.13 -8.55
CA LYS A 122 21.20 6.04 -7.18
C LYS A 122 21.85 4.84 -6.50
N LYS A 123 22.99 5.11 -5.88
CA LYS A 123 23.58 4.28 -4.84
C LYS A 123 22.47 3.94 -3.85
N VAL A 124 22.14 2.66 -3.69
CA VAL A 124 21.23 2.20 -2.63
C VAL A 124 21.94 2.50 -1.31
N ASN A 125 21.61 3.62 -0.69
CA ASN A 125 22.12 3.97 0.63
C ASN A 125 21.30 3.18 1.66
N PHE A 126 21.97 2.26 2.35
CA PHE A 126 21.38 1.62 3.52
C PHE A 126 21.17 2.67 4.61
N ILE A 127 20.09 2.55 5.38
CA ILE A 127 19.73 3.47 6.47
C ILE A 127 20.89 3.60 7.49
N GLU A 128 21.74 2.60 7.58
CA GLU A 128 22.90 2.54 8.48
C GLU A 128 24.10 3.39 7.99
N ASP A 129 24.15 3.75 6.70
CA ASP A 129 25.25 4.52 6.07
C ASP A 129 24.92 6.01 5.83
N MET A 130 23.73 6.48 6.24
CA MET A 130 23.31 7.88 6.10
C MET A 130 23.73 8.73 7.30
N THR A 131 24.12 9.98 7.06
CA THR A 131 24.39 10.93 8.16
C THR A 131 23.12 11.13 9.00
N GLU A 132 23.26 11.40 10.30
CA GLU A 132 22.13 11.52 11.24
C GLU A 132 21.12 12.60 10.81
N ALA A 133 21.61 13.68 10.18
CA ALA A 133 20.78 14.73 9.60
C ALA A 133 19.95 14.26 8.38
N GLN A 134 20.51 13.43 7.49
CA GLN A 134 19.78 12.90 6.34
C GLN A 134 18.77 11.81 6.73
N ARG A 135 19.06 11.04 7.79
CA ARG A 135 18.07 10.16 8.42
C ARG A 135 16.94 10.96 9.03
N GLN A 136 17.24 12.04 9.74
CA GLN A 136 16.23 12.94 10.30
C GLN A 136 15.40 13.60 9.20
N GLU A 137 15.97 14.00 8.06
CA GLU A 137 15.21 14.61 6.96
C GLU A 137 14.32 13.58 6.23
N ALA A 138 14.82 12.35 6.03
CA ALA A 138 14.02 11.25 5.49
C ALA A 138 12.92 10.76 6.45
N MET A 139 13.17 10.79 7.78
CA MET A 139 12.19 10.45 8.81
C MET A 139 11.23 11.60 9.15
N ALA A 140 11.66 12.87 9.01
CA ALA A 140 10.81 14.05 9.23
C ALA A 140 9.67 14.16 8.21
N GLU A 141 9.82 13.50 7.07
CA GLU A 141 8.79 13.45 6.03
C GLU A 141 7.83 12.24 6.14
N ILE A 142 8.10 11.26 7.00
CA ILE A 142 7.17 10.13 7.23
C ILE A 142 6.17 10.57 8.30
N PRO A 143 4.85 10.44 8.07
CA PRO A 143 3.85 10.81 9.06
C PRO A 143 3.99 9.94 10.32
N PRO A 144 3.74 10.50 11.52
CA PRO A 144 3.95 9.79 12.77
C PRO A 144 2.91 8.69 13.01
N GLY A 145 3.37 7.65 13.70
CA GLY A 145 2.51 6.59 14.24
C GLY A 145 1.73 7.02 15.48
N LEU A 146 0.87 6.12 15.98
CA LEU A 146 0.12 6.30 17.22
C LEU A 146 0.51 5.22 18.22
N HIS A 147 0.88 5.61 19.43
CA HIS A 147 1.20 4.64 20.47
C HIS A 147 -0.02 3.81 20.87
N ASN A 148 0.20 2.50 21.06
CA ASN A 148 -0.82 1.58 21.54
C ASN A 148 -1.00 1.72 23.05
N LEU A 149 -2.22 2.06 23.49
CA LEU A 149 -2.58 2.26 24.91
C LEU A 149 -3.28 1.03 25.51
N GLY A 150 -2.88 -0.16 25.07
CA GLY A 150 -3.42 -1.44 25.47
C GLY A 150 -4.63 -1.84 24.63
N ASN A 151 -4.39 -2.69 23.63
CA ASN A 151 -5.39 -3.18 22.67
C ASN A 151 -6.14 -2.05 21.92
N THR A 152 -5.52 -0.89 21.72
CA THR A 152 -6.13 0.26 21.00
C THR A 152 -5.77 0.30 19.51
N CYS A 153 -5.14 -0.75 18.97
CA CYS A 153 -4.75 -0.81 17.56
C CYS A 153 -5.94 -0.67 16.60
N TYR A 154 -7.13 -1.16 16.98
CA TYR A 154 -8.37 -0.97 16.20
C TYR A 154 -8.69 0.52 16.01
N LEU A 155 -8.49 1.33 17.05
CA LEU A 155 -8.73 2.76 17.02
C LEU A 155 -7.61 3.45 16.22
N ASN A 156 -6.35 3.11 16.50
CA ASN A 156 -5.20 3.69 15.81
C ASN A 156 -5.31 3.49 14.29
N SER A 157 -5.63 2.28 13.83
CA SER A 157 -5.79 1.99 12.39
C SER A 157 -6.92 2.78 11.75
N THR A 158 -8.06 2.91 12.44
CA THR A 158 -9.23 3.65 11.94
C THR A 158 -8.95 5.15 11.86
N LEU A 159 -8.34 5.73 12.90
CA LEU A 159 -7.97 7.15 12.93
C LEU A 159 -6.95 7.51 11.85
N GLN A 160 -5.95 6.65 11.61
CA GLN A 160 -4.97 6.86 10.55
C GLN A 160 -5.62 6.83 9.16
N CYS A 161 -6.56 5.90 8.92
CA CYS A 161 -7.31 5.85 7.66
C CYS A 161 -8.20 7.09 7.47
N LEU A 162 -8.86 7.56 8.53
CA LEU A 162 -9.66 8.79 8.51
C LEU A 162 -8.79 10.04 8.28
N LYS A 163 -7.58 10.10 8.86
CA LYS A 163 -6.62 11.19 8.63
C LYS A 163 -6.16 11.27 7.17
N GLY A 164 -6.18 10.13 6.46
CA GLY A 164 -5.91 10.05 5.02
C GLY A 164 -6.90 10.81 4.14
N ILE A 165 -8.02 11.30 4.69
CA ILE A 165 -9.05 12.06 3.99
C ILE A 165 -8.78 13.57 4.16
N PRO A 166 -8.28 14.27 3.13
CA PRO A 166 -7.84 15.67 3.26
C PRO A 166 -8.97 16.61 3.68
N GLU A 167 -10.16 16.45 3.15
CA GLU A 167 -11.30 17.32 3.44
C GLU A 167 -11.79 17.17 4.90
N LEU A 168 -11.73 15.94 5.44
CA LEU A 168 -12.07 15.68 6.84
C LEU A 168 -11.06 16.36 7.75
N LYS A 169 -9.78 16.20 7.42
CA LYS A 169 -8.66 16.77 8.15
C LYS A 169 -8.76 18.30 8.21
N GLU A 170 -9.00 18.96 7.08
CA GLU A 170 -9.12 20.42 7.03
C GLU A 170 -10.33 20.93 7.82
N GLU A 171 -11.46 20.23 7.74
CA GLU A 171 -12.67 20.62 8.51
C GLU A 171 -12.46 20.46 10.02
N LEU A 172 -11.87 19.35 10.45
CA LEU A 172 -11.50 19.11 11.85
C LEU A 172 -10.50 20.15 12.37
N LYS A 173 -9.52 20.53 11.54
CA LYS A 173 -8.53 21.55 11.89
C LYS A 173 -9.16 22.92 12.09
N LYS A 174 -10.08 23.34 11.21
CA LYS A 174 -10.84 24.59 11.38
C LYS A 174 -11.57 24.60 12.72
N ARG A 175 -12.29 23.53 13.04
CA ARG A 175 -13.05 23.41 14.29
C ARG A 175 -12.16 23.39 15.53
N ALA A 176 -11.00 22.77 15.46
CA ALA A 176 -10.01 22.78 16.54
C ALA A 176 -9.45 24.19 16.82
N THR A 177 -9.40 25.07 15.81
CA THR A 177 -8.95 26.46 15.94
C THR A 177 -10.06 27.46 16.28
N GLN A 178 -11.32 27.13 15.99
CA GLN A 178 -12.48 28.03 16.18
C GLN A 178 -13.01 28.09 17.61
N THR A 179 -12.30 27.52 18.60
CA THR A 179 -12.69 27.46 20.02
C THR A 179 -12.87 28.80 20.75
N ASP A 180 -12.85 29.95 20.06
CA ASP A 180 -13.10 31.27 20.64
C ASP A 180 -14.57 31.77 20.47
N GLN A 181 -15.52 30.94 20.04
CA GLN A 181 -16.94 31.34 19.96
C GLN A 181 -17.93 30.49 20.81
N GLU A 182 -18.43 31.17 21.84
CA GLU A 182 -19.71 31.16 22.58
C GLU A 182 -20.48 29.87 22.96
N ASP A 183 -20.30 28.70 22.33
CA ASP A 183 -21.17 27.51 22.58
C ASP A 183 -20.47 26.30 23.22
N VAL A 184 -19.18 26.41 23.59
CA VAL A 184 -18.46 25.34 24.31
C VAL A 184 -18.48 25.64 25.80
N VAL A 185 -19.15 24.81 26.59
CA VAL A 185 -19.06 24.85 28.06
C VAL A 185 -17.56 24.79 28.43
N PRO A 186 -17.02 25.80 29.14
CA PRO A 186 -15.61 25.82 29.49
C PRO A 186 -15.25 24.57 30.29
N GLY A 187 -14.45 23.67 29.69
CA GLY A 187 -13.90 22.49 30.38
C GLY A 187 -14.19 21.11 29.77
N ASN A 188 -15.07 20.97 28.76
CA ASN A 188 -15.24 19.69 28.08
C ASN A 188 -15.21 19.87 26.54
N PRO A 189 -14.04 19.68 25.89
CA PRO A 189 -13.95 19.79 24.44
C PRO A 189 -14.82 18.72 23.76
N THR A 190 -15.48 19.10 22.66
CA THR A 190 -16.26 18.16 21.85
C THR A 190 -15.36 17.13 21.18
N PHE A 191 -15.96 16.01 20.76
CA PHE A 191 -15.23 14.90 20.15
C PHE A 191 -14.48 15.34 18.89
N SER A 192 -15.14 16.15 18.04
CA SER A 192 -14.56 16.73 16.82
C SER A 192 -13.36 17.65 17.09
N VAL A 193 -13.39 18.43 18.18
CA VAL A 193 -12.27 19.30 18.56
C VAL A 193 -11.08 18.48 19.04
N LEU A 194 -11.30 17.46 19.88
CA LEU A 194 -10.23 16.56 20.33
C LEU A 194 -9.59 15.80 19.17
N LEU A 195 -10.40 15.29 18.25
CA LEU A 195 -9.90 14.61 17.05
C LEU A 195 -9.08 15.57 16.16
N GLY A 196 -9.55 16.80 15.96
CA GLY A 196 -8.83 17.82 15.21
C GLY A 196 -7.50 18.23 15.86
N ARG A 197 -7.45 18.32 17.20
CA ARG A 197 -6.20 18.57 17.95
C ARG A 197 -5.22 17.42 17.78
N LEU A 198 -5.68 16.17 17.90
CA LEU A 198 -4.84 14.98 17.67
C LEU A 198 -4.26 14.99 16.25
N PHE A 199 -5.08 15.28 15.23
CA PHE A 199 -4.59 15.34 13.85
C PHE A 199 -3.60 16.48 13.63
N ALA A 200 -3.78 17.62 14.29
CA ALA A 200 -2.83 18.73 14.24
C ALA A 200 -1.50 18.39 14.92
N GLU A 201 -1.54 17.72 16.07
CA GLU A 201 -0.34 17.23 16.79
C GLU A 201 0.44 16.20 15.96
N MET A 202 -0.27 15.31 15.26
CA MET A 202 0.33 14.37 14.31
C MET A 202 0.91 15.04 13.06
N ASP A 203 0.51 16.25 12.71
CA ASP A 203 1.13 16.98 11.60
C ASP A 203 2.34 17.80 12.04
N SER A 204 2.43 18.18 13.32
CA SER A 204 3.54 18.97 13.85
C SER A 204 4.75 18.14 14.27
N THR A 205 4.54 16.83 14.50
CA THR A 205 5.51 15.96 15.16
C THR A 205 5.98 14.87 14.20
N SER A 206 7.28 14.58 14.18
CA SER A 206 7.85 13.45 13.42
C SER A 206 7.91 12.15 14.23
N GLU A 207 7.82 12.25 15.56
CA GLU A 207 7.75 11.11 16.48
C GLU A 207 6.30 10.64 16.70
N SER A 208 6.14 9.40 17.13
CA SER A 208 4.83 8.81 17.42
C SER A 208 4.08 9.56 18.51
N VAL A 209 2.79 9.80 18.27
CA VAL A 209 1.92 10.56 19.18
C VAL A 209 1.22 9.61 20.15
N VAL A 210 1.04 10.04 21.41
CA VAL A 210 0.31 9.27 22.44
C VAL A 210 -1.13 9.80 22.53
N PRO A 211 -2.15 9.12 21.97
CA PRO A 211 -3.52 9.66 21.91
C PRO A 211 -4.30 9.49 23.23
N ARG A 212 -3.70 9.80 24.39
CA ARG A 212 -4.29 9.52 25.70
C ARG A 212 -5.61 10.26 25.92
N ASP A 213 -5.59 11.58 25.72
CA ASP A 213 -6.76 12.43 25.95
C ASP A 213 -7.94 12.03 25.06
N PHE A 214 -7.65 11.71 23.79
CA PHE A 214 -8.67 11.25 22.85
C PHE A 214 -9.21 9.87 23.22
N VAL A 215 -8.34 8.90 23.58
CA VAL A 215 -8.76 7.55 23.96
C VAL A 215 -9.63 7.55 25.21
N ASP A 216 -9.26 8.34 26.22
CA ASP A 216 -10.03 8.45 27.46
C ASP A 216 -11.39 9.11 27.20
N HIS A 217 -11.44 10.17 26.38
CA HIS A 217 -12.71 10.76 25.94
C HIS A 217 -13.56 9.79 25.11
N PHE A 218 -12.96 9.05 24.18
CA PHE A 218 -13.64 8.06 23.35
C PHE A 218 -14.32 6.98 24.21
N ARG A 219 -13.63 6.46 25.22
CA ARG A 219 -14.17 5.47 26.17
C ARG A 219 -15.27 6.04 27.07
N ASN A 220 -15.20 7.34 27.40
CA ASN A 220 -16.26 8.00 28.17
C ASN A 220 -17.54 8.19 27.34
N VAL A 221 -17.40 8.56 26.05
CA VAL A 221 -18.52 8.68 25.13
C VAL A 221 -19.11 7.32 24.78
N PHE A 222 -18.27 6.30 24.66
CA PHE A 222 -18.67 4.93 24.30
C PHE A 222 -18.17 3.91 25.34
N PRO A 223 -18.93 3.67 26.42
CA PRO A 223 -18.51 2.77 27.52
C PRO A 223 -18.25 1.32 27.10
N GLU A 224 -18.81 0.87 25.97
CA GLU A 224 -18.56 -0.48 25.40
C GLU A 224 -17.06 -0.71 25.12
N PHE A 225 -16.35 0.35 24.72
CA PHE A 225 -14.90 0.31 24.47
C PHE A 225 -14.05 0.46 25.75
N ALA A 226 -14.69 0.68 26.91
CA ALA A 226 -14.04 0.71 28.21
C ALA A 226 -14.07 -0.66 28.93
N THR A 227 -14.65 -1.69 28.30
CA THR A 227 -14.72 -3.04 28.85
C THR A 227 -13.32 -3.61 29.10
N ARG A 228 -13.19 -4.35 30.21
CA ARG A 228 -11.92 -4.91 30.69
C ARG A 228 -11.99 -6.43 30.71
N THR A 229 -10.86 -7.06 30.45
CA THR A 229 -10.62 -8.49 30.65
C THR A 229 -10.66 -8.83 32.14
N GLU A 230 -10.74 -10.11 32.46
CA GLU A 230 -10.66 -10.62 33.84
C GLU A 230 -9.38 -10.17 34.57
N GLN A 231 -8.30 -9.88 33.81
CA GLN A 231 -7.02 -9.41 34.33
C GLN A 231 -6.95 -7.88 34.49
N GLY A 232 -8.04 -7.15 34.22
CA GLY A 232 -8.13 -5.69 34.38
C GLY A 232 -7.57 -4.88 33.21
N HIS A 233 -7.02 -5.51 32.17
CA HIS A 233 -6.61 -4.84 30.93
C HIS A 233 -7.81 -4.54 30.02
N PHE A 234 -7.77 -3.45 29.25
CA PHE A 234 -8.83 -3.13 28.28
C PHE A 234 -8.93 -4.22 27.20
N GLN A 235 -10.16 -4.56 26.83
CA GLN A 235 -10.43 -5.53 25.77
C GLN A 235 -10.19 -4.91 24.39
N GLN A 236 -9.83 -5.76 23.42
CA GLN A 236 -9.81 -5.38 22.02
C GLN A 236 -11.23 -5.30 21.48
N GLN A 237 -11.50 -4.33 20.63
CA GLN A 237 -12.82 -4.08 20.03
C GLN A 237 -12.74 -4.13 18.50
N ASP A 238 -13.90 -4.10 17.86
CA ASP A 238 -14.03 -4.09 16.40
C ASP A 238 -13.69 -2.70 15.82
N SER A 239 -12.83 -2.65 14.80
CA SER A 239 -12.48 -1.39 14.12
C SER A 239 -13.65 -0.80 13.34
N ASP A 240 -14.59 -1.63 12.86
CA ASP A 240 -15.74 -1.17 12.08
C ASP A 240 -16.78 -0.52 12.98
N GLU A 241 -16.96 -1.07 14.19
CA GLU A 241 -17.78 -0.46 15.21
C GLU A 241 -17.17 0.88 15.63
N CYS A 242 -15.86 0.93 15.84
CA CYS A 242 -15.13 2.16 16.12
C CYS A 242 -15.33 3.22 15.01
N LEU A 243 -15.20 2.84 13.73
CA LEU A 243 -15.45 3.72 12.59
C LEU A 243 -16.89 4.23 12.58
N THR A 244 -17.86 3.33 12.78
CA THR A 244 -19.29 3.65 12.74
C THR A 244 -19.66 4.64 13.85
N GLN A 245 -19.18 4.40 15.07
CA GLN A 245 -19.42 5.27 16.22
C GLN A 245 -18.74 6.64 16.05
N THR A 246 -17.51 6.65 15.53
CA THR A 246 -16.78 7.88 15.18
C THR A 246 -17.59 8.71 14.17
N LEU A 247 -17.98 8.11 13.04
CA LEU A 247 -18.76 8.81 12.00
C LEU A 247 -20.14 9.27 12.52
N THR A 248 -20.77 8.52 13.42
CA THR A 248 -22.06 8.91 14.03
C THR A 248 -21.94 10.16 14.89
N VAL A 249 -20.89 10.26 15.70
CA VAL A 249 -20.64 11.46 16.52
C VAL A 249 -20.23 12.64 15.65
N LEU A 250 -19.36 12.43 14.65
CA LEU A 250 -19.00 13.49 13.71
C LEU A 250 -20.23 13.98 12.92
N LYS A 251 -21.16 13.09 12.56
CA LYS A 251 -22.40 13.46 11.88
C LYS A 251 -23.27 14.39 12.73
N ARG A 252 -23.32 14.16 14.05
CA ARG A 252 -24.06 15.00 14.99
C ARG A 252 -23.38 16.34 15.25
N GLU A 253 -22.06 16.37 15.38
CA GLU A 253 -21.30 17.57 15.75
C GLU A 253 -20.95 18.46 14.55
N MET A 254 -20.74 17.86 13.36
CA MET A 254 -20.36 18.56 12.13
C MET A 254 -21.56 18.94 11.27
N THR A 255 -22.51 19.63 11.88
CA THR A 255 -23.56 20.31 11.13
C THR A 255 -23.01 21.62 10.57
N SER A 256 -23.41 21.97 9.34
CA SER A 256 -23.08 23.24 8.73
C SER A 256 -24.29 23.77 7.98
N LYS A 257 -24.56 25.08 8.12
CA LYS A 257 -25.66 25.75 7.42
C LYS A 257 -25.39 25.90 5.91
N ASP A 258 -24.12 25.79 5.51
CA ASP A 258 -23.67 25.99 4.13
C ASP A 258 -23.69 24.70 3.29
N ILE A 259 -23.95 23.54 3.91
CA ILE A 259 -23.98 22.24 3.24
C ILE A 259 -25.42 21.86 2.93
N SER A 260 -25.74 21.64 1.65
CA SER A 260 -27.08 21.26 1.16
C SER A 260 -27.67 20.01 1.85
N GLN A 261 -26.80 19.12 2.33
CA GLN A 261 -27.16 17.86 3.04
C GLN A 261 -27.20 17.99 4.58
N GLY A 262 -27.04 19.19 5.14
CA GLY A 262 -27.21 19.48 6.57
C GLY A 262 -26.10 18.99 7.52
N ASN A 263 -25.29 18.00 7.12
CA ASN A 263 -24.11 17.58 7.88
C ASN A 263 -22.94 17.14 6.98
N TRP A 264 -21.72 17.26 7.50
CA TRP A 264 -20.49 17.01 6.76
C TRP A 264 -20.28 15.52 6.42
N VAL A 265 -20.72 14.62 7.30
CA VAL A 265 -20.55 13.17 7.12
C VAL A 265 -21.41 12.65 5.97
N ASP A 266 -22.67 13.08 5.88
CA ASP A 266 -23.55 12.75 4.75
C ASP A 266 -23.02 13.38 3.46
N PHE A 267 -22.51 14.61 3.53
CA PHE A 267 -21.88 15.25 2.37
C PHE A 267 -20.68 14.46 1.81
N CYS A 268 -19.86 13.84 2.66
CA CYS A 268 -18.68 13.11 2.22
C CYS A 268 -18.92 11.62 1.96
N PHE A 269 -19.66 10.96 2.84
CA PHE A 269 -19.84 9.50 2.85
C PHE A 269 -21.29 9.06 2.60
N GLY A 270 -22.23 9.99 2.58
CA GLY A 270 -23.66 9.70 2.39
C GLY A 270 -23.98 9.31 0.96
N GLY A 271 -24.44 8.08 0.80
CA GLY A 271 -25.08 7.58 -0.40
C GLY A 271 -26.55 7.27 -0.15
N VAL A 272 -27.29 7.04 -1.24
CA VAL A 272 -28.72 6.71 -1.18
C VAL A 272 -29.00 5.48 -2.01
N PHE A 273 -29.78 4.56 -1.45
CA PHE A 273 -30.35 3.42 -2.13
C PHE A 273 -31.80 3.66 -2.50
N ASP A 274 -32.17 3.28 -3.72
CA ASP A 274 -33.55 2.97 -4.08
C ASP A 274 -33.78 1.49 -3.80
N VAL A 275 -34.75 1.22 -2.92
CA VAL A 275 -35.10 -0.11 -2.44
C VAL A 275 -36.44 -0.50 -3.03
N ASN A 276 -36.44 -1.62 -3.75
CA ASN A 276 -37.64 -2.26 -4.24
C ASN A 276 -37.87 -3.57 -3.47
N THR A 277 -39.00 -3.69 -2.79
CA THR A 277 -39.43 -4.92 -2.11
C THR A 277 -40.63 -5.51 -2.83
N MET A 278 -40.45 -6.65 -3.49
CA MET A 278 -41.49 -7.35 -4.24
C MET A 278 -41.84 -8.69 -3.59
N CYS A 279 -43.11 -9.05 -3.47
CA CYS A 279 -43.51 -10.40 -3.09
C CYS A 279 -43.22 -11.39 -4.24
N GLN A 280 -42.61 -12.54 -3.94
CA GLN A 280 -42.31 -13.55 -4.96
C GLN A 280 -43.57 -14.26 -5.47
N GLU A 281 -44.60 -14.34 -4.63
CA GLU A 281 -45.85 -15.03 -4.94
C GLU A 281 -46.91 -14.09 -5.55
N ASN A 282 -46.77 -12.77 -5.38
CA ASN A 282 -47.73 -11.78 -5.86
C ASN A 282 -47.02 -10.48 -6.29
N ALA A 283 -46.89 -10.25 -7.59
CA ALA A 283 -46.17 -9.08 -8.12
C ALA A 283 -46.84 -7.74 -7.78
N ASP A 284 -48.15 -7.74 -7.49
CA ASP A 284 -48.90 -6.52 -7.16
C ASP A 284 -48.52 -5.95 -5.78
N GLU A 285 -47.92 -6.76 -4.91
CA GLU A 285 -47.35 -6.33 -3.63
C GLU A 285 -45.88 -5.90 -3.79
N THR A 286 -45.70 -4.74 -4.44
CA THR A 286 -44.39 -4.11 -4.62
C THR A 286 -44.33 -2.76 -3.89
N ALA A 287 -43.31 -2.57 -3.06
CA ALA A 287 -43.05 -1.33 -2.32
C ALA A 287 -41.72 -0.70 -2.75
N PHE A 288 -41.74 0.62 -2.96
CA PHE A 288 -40.56 1.43 -3.28
C PHE A 288 -40.24 2.34 -2.11
N GLU A 289 -39.01 2.28 -1.63
CA GLU A 289 -38.49 3.06 -0.51
C GLU A 289 -37.11 3.61 -0.84
N THR A 290 -36.70 4.66 -0.15
CA THR A 290 -35.37 5.25 -0.27
C THR A 290 -34.65 5.13 1.07
N GLU A 291 -33.42 4.58 1.07
CA GLU A 291 -32.64 4.30 2.28
C GLU A 291 -31.24 4.94 2.18
N PRO A 292 -30.84 5.83 3.11
CA PRO A 292 -29.49 6.38 3.12
C PRO A 292 -28.47 5.36 3.64
N PHE A 293 -27.23 5.44 3.17
CA PHE A 293 -26.12 4.61 3.65
C PHE A 293 -24.82 5.43 3.76
N VAL A 294 -23.93 5.00 4.66
CA VAL A 294 -22.59 5.62 4.87
C VAL A 294 -21.46 4.65 4.48
N LYS A 295 -21.77 3.35 4.41
CA LYS A 295 -20.84 2.29 4.04
C LYS A 295 -21.57 1.18 3.29
N LEU A 296 -20.86 0.47 2.42
CA LEU A 296 -21.32 -0.75 1.77
C LEU A 296 -20.79 -1.97 2.51
N ARG A 297 -21.56 -3.06 2.49
CA ARG A 297 -21.12 -4.33 3.07
C ARG A 297 -20.78 -5.31 1.95
N CYS A 298 -19.63 -5.96 2.10
CA CYS A 298 -19.20 -7.05 1.24
C CYS A 298 -19.39 -8.36 2.01
N PHE A 299 -20.46 -9.10 1.71
CA PHE A 299 -20.68 -10.43 2.27
C PHE A 299 -19.77 -11.47 1.61
N ILE A 300 -19.07 -12.26 2.43
CA ILE A 300 -18.09 -13.23 1.96
C ILE A 300 -18.60 -14.63 2.23
N ASP A 301 -18.86 -15.38 1.17
CA ASP A 301 -19.23 -16.80 1.24
C ASP A 301 -18.18 -17.67 0.51
N GLN A 302 -18.60 -18.82 -0.03
CA GLN A 302 -17.71 -19.72 -0.77
C GLN A 302 -17.48 -19.26 -2.22
N ASP A 303 -18.40 -18.48 -2.79
CA ASP A 303 -18.39 -18.06 -4.19
C ASP A 303 -17.82 -16.65 -4.37
N THR A 304 -17.73 -15.86 -3.29
CA THR A 304 -17.14 -14.51 -3.31
C THR A 304 -15.62 -14.57 -3.55
N ARG A 305 -15.16 -14.12 -4.72
CA ARG A 305 -13.73 -13.98 -5.05
C ARG A 305 -13.31 -12.52 -5.14
N HIS A 306 -14.21 -11.66 -5.60
CA HIS A 306 -14.03 -10.22 -5.72
C HIS A 306 -14.97 -9.47 -4.79
N VAL A 307 -14.61 -8.25 -4.40
CA VAL A 307 -15.47 -7.38 -3.60
C VAL A 307 -16.82 -7.13 -4.30
N ASN A 308 -16.83 -7.00 -5.63
CA ASN A 308 -18.04 -6.82 -6.42
C ASN A 308 -19.06 -7.96 -6.19
N ASP A 309 -18.60 -9.21 -6.05
CA ASP A 309 -19.48 -10.36 -5.80
C ASP A 309 -20.16 -10.24 -4.43
N GLY A 310 -19.42 -9.78 -3.42
CA GLY A 310 -19.94 -9.61 -2.07
C GLY A 310 -20.89 -8.42 -1.92
N ILE A 311 -20.63 -7.33 -2.67
CA ILE A 311 -21.55 -6.20 -2.76
C ILE A 311 -22.83 -6.62 -3.48
N ALA A 312 -22.73 -7.35 -4.59
CA ALA A 312 -23.89 -7.85 -5.33
C ALA A 312 -24.85 -8.66 -4.45
N LYS A 313 -24.30 -9.43 -3.51
CA LYS A 313 -25.08 -10.21 -2.52
C LYS A 313 -25.79 -9.34 -1.50
N ASP A 314 -25.21 -8.21 -1.05
CA ASP A 314 -25.91 -7.27 -0.17
C ASP A 314 -27.05 -6.54 -0.91
N MET A 315 -26.92 -6.33 -2.22
CA MET A 315 -27.95 -5.65 -3.04
C MET A 315 -29.24 -6.46 -3.15
N THR A 316 -29.22 -7.79 -3.01
CA THR A 316 -30.41 -8.64 -3.09
C THR A 316 -30.57 -9.50 -1.84
N GLN A 317 -31.66 -9.31 -1.11
CA GLN A 317 -31.96 -10.04 0.12
C GLN A 317 -33.36 -10.63 0.05
N GLU A 318 -33.54 -11.83 0.60
CA GLU A 318 -34.85 -12.44 0.79
C GLU A 318 -35.30 -12.20 2.23
N ILE A 319 -36.51 -11.69 2.40
CA ILE A 319 -37.10 -11.36 3.70
C ILE A 319 -38.46 -12.01 3.82
N GLU A 320 -38.74 -12.61 4.99
CA GLU A 320 -40.08 -13.08 5.33
C GLU A 320 -40.87 -11.93 5.94
N LYS A 321 -41.98 -11.57 5.29
CA LYS A 321 -42.93 -10.58 5.81
C LYS A 321 -44.34 -11.17 5.74
N ARG A 322 -45.19 -10.74 6.66
CA ARG A 322 -46.62 -11.05 6.58
C ARG A 322 -47.23 -10.27 5.41
N SER A 323 -47.71 -10.99 4.40
CA SER A 323 -48.38 -10.39 3.24
C SER A 323 -49.78 -9.92 3.62
N ASN A 324 -50.14 -8.72 3.16
CA ASN A 324 -51.46 -8.14 3.40
C ASN A 324 -52.54 -8.82 2.55
N THR A 325 -52.19 -9.32 1.36
CA THR A 325 -53.15 -10.00 0.48
C THR A 325 -53.27 -11.48 0.83
N LEU A 326 -52.15 -12.16 1.08
CA LEU A 326 -52.15 -13.60 1.37
C LEU A 326 -52.44 -13.92 2.84
N GLN A 327 -52.42 -12.91 3.73
CA GLN A 327 -52.70 -13.04 5.17
C GLN A 327 -51.83 -14.08 5.91
N ARG A 328 -50.68 -14.44 5.33
CA ARG A 328 -49.67 -15.33 5.90
C ARG A 328 -48.27 -14.76 5.65
N ASN A 329 -47.26 -15.37 6.27
CA ASN A 329 -45.87 -15.07 5.94
C ASN A 329 -45.59 -15.55 4.51
N ALA A 330 -45.03 -14.65 3.71
CA ALA A 330 -44.61 -14.90 2.35
C ALA A 330 -43.17 -14.40 2.17
N LEU A 331 -42.50 -14.92 1.15
CA LEU A 331 -41.14 -14.52 0.80
C LEU A 331 -41.18 -13.27 -0.08
N PHE A 332 -40.51 -12.22 0.39
CA PHE A 332 -40.31 -10.97 -0.34
C PHE A 332 -38.86 -10.88 -0.79
N LYS A 333 -38.64 -10.51 -2.04
CA LYS A 333 -37.34 -10.20 -2.59
C LYS A 333 -37.11 -8.69 -2.49
N ARG A 334 -36.14 -8.30 -1.67
CA ARG A 334 -35.68 -6.92 -1.50
C ARG A 334 -34.45 -6.68 -2.37
N THR A 335 -34.58 -5.80 -3.36
CA THR A 335 -33.51 -5.39 -4.27
C THR A 335 -33.16 -3.93 -4.03
N ARG A 336 -31.88 -3.62 -3.86
CA ARG A 336 -31.37 -2.26 -3.65
C ARG A 336 -30.53 -1.84 -4.85
N ARG A 337 -30.65 -0.57 -5.26
CA ARG A 337 -29.82 0.05 -6.30
C ARG A 337 -29.37 1.42 -5.83
N ILE A 338 -28.14 1.80 -6.12
CA ILE A 338 -27.61 3.09 -5.69
C ILE A 338 -28.19 4.20 -6.58
N SER A 339 -28.86 5.17 -5.97
CA SER A 339 -29.41 6.35 -6.66
C SER A 339 -28.54 7.59 -6.52
N GLN A 340 -27.77 7.68 -5.42
CA GLN A 340 -26.80 8.74 -5.20
C GLN A 340 -25.50 8.14 -4.63
N LEU A 341 -24.38 8.51 -5.25
CA LEU A 341 -23.04 8.06 -4.87
C LEU A 341 -22.35 9.09 -3.97
N PRO A 342 -21.65 8.66 -2.91
CA PRO A 342 -20.87 9.56 -2.06
C PRO A 342 -19.50 9.89 -2.66
N LYS A 343 -18.88 10.98 -2.19
CA LYS A 343 -17.49 11.33 -2.54
C LYS A 343 -16.48 10.30 -2.05
N TYR A 344 -16.67 9.81 -0.84
CA TYR A 344 -15.87 8.77 -0.20
C TYR A 344 -16.74 7.54 0.06
N LEU A 345 -16.21 6.37 -0.29
CA LEU A 345 -16.94 5.12 -0.14
C LEU A 345 -16.17 4.17 0.77
N ASN A 346 -16.82 3.78 1.85
CA ASN A 346 -16.29 2.79 2.78
C ASN A 346 -16.92 1.43 2.47
N ILE A 347 -16.10 0.40 2.34
CA ILE A 347 -16.54 -0.98 2.13
C ILE A 347 -16.07 -1.83 3.30
N GLN A 348 -17.04 -2.36 4.05
CA GLN A 348 -16.79 -3.30 5.14
C GLN A 348 -16.76 -4.73 4.60
N MET A 349 -15.65 -5.44 4.80
CA MET A 349 -15.56 -6.87 4.55
C MET A 349 -16.16 -7.62 5.73
N VAL A 350 -17.36 -8.18 5.56
CA VAL A 350 -18.08 -8.88 6.64
C VAL A 350 -17.45 -10.26 6.85
N ARG A 351 -16.37 -10.29 7.65
CA ARG A 351 -15.57 -11.50 7.91
C ARG A 351 -15.90 -12.18 9.23
N PHE A 352 -16.44 -11.47 10.20
CA PHE A 352 -16.78 -12.05 11.50
C PHE A 352 -18.21 -12.56 11.49
N PHE A 353 -18.40 -13.79 11.94
CA PHE A 353 -19.72 -14.39 12.05
C PHE A 353 -19.80 -15.36 13.21
N TRP A 354 -20.98 -15.50 13.79
CA TRP A 354 -21.25 -16.50 14.80
C TRP A 354 -21.47 -17.86 14.15
N LYS A 355 -20.63 -18.84 14.48
CA LYS A 355 -20.84 -20.22 14.02
C LYS A 355 -21.71 -20.96 15.02
N GLN A 356 -23.01 -21.05 14.71
CA GLN A 356 -24.01 -21.72 15.57
C GLN A 356 -23.63 -23.16 15.94
N ALA A 357 -23.05 -23.93 15.00
CA ALA A 357 -22.68 -25.33 15.25
C ALA A 357 -21.60 -25.50 16.32
N SER A 358 -20.70 -24.52 16.48
CA SER A 358 -19.61 -24.57 17.46
C SER A 358 -19.78 -23.58 18.60
N GLN A 359 -20.81 -22.73 18.57
CA GLN A 359 -21.05 -21.65 19.55
C GLN A 359 -19.80 -20.78 19.77
N VAL A 360 -19.12 -20.44 18.69
CA VAL A 360 -17.86 -19.66 18.71
C VAL A 360 -17.91 -18.61 17.60
N ASN A 361 -17.40 -17.41 17.91
CA ASN A 361 -17.14 -16.37 16.92
C ASN A 361 -16.03 -16.85 15.97
N ALA A 362 -16.32 -16.90 14.68
CA ALA A 362 -15.39 -17.33 13.66
C ALA A 362 -15.07 -16.19 12.69
N LYS A 363 -13.86 -16.23 12.13
CA LYS A 363 -13.40 -15.31 11.10
C LYS A 363 -13.30 -16.02 9.75
N ILE A 364 -13.82 -15.40 8.69
CA ILE A 364 -13.71 -15.87 7.31
C ILE A 364 -12.34 -15.50 6.75
N LEU A 365 -11.50 -16.51 6.58
CA LEU A 365 -10.10 -16.38 6.12
C LEU A 365 -9.95 -16.45 4.59
N ARG A 366 -11.05 -16.50 3.84
CA ARG A 366 -11.03 -16.58 2.37
C ARG A 366 -10.42 -15.33 1.74
N SER A 367 -9.67 -15.54 0.67
CA SER A 367 -9.11 -14.45 -0.14
C SER A 367 -10.22 -13.75 -0.88
N VAL A 368 -10.27 -12.42 -0.78
CA VAL A 368 -11.20 -11.58 -1.54
C VAL A 368 -10.41 -10.42 -2.14
N VAL A 369 -10.45 -10.31 -3.46
CA VAL A 369 -9.73 -9.29 -4.22
C VAL A 369 -10.49 -7.97 -4.16
N PHE A 370 -9.85 -6.94 -3.64
CA PHE A 370 -10.31 -5.56 -3.73
C PHE A 370 -9.43 -4.79 -4.74
N PRO A 371 -10.02 -4.23 -5.82
CA PRO A 371 -9.24 -3.56 -6.85
C PRO A 371 -8.79 -2.17 -6.38
N GLU A 372 -7.64 -1.70 -6.87
CA GLU A 372 -7.19 -0.33 -6.59
C GLU A 372 -8.11 0.72 -7.23
N LYS A 373 -8.68 0.39 -8.40
CA LYS A 373 -9.74 1.16 -9.06
C LYS A 373 -11.04 0.36 -9.03
N LEU A 374 -12.05 0.86 -8.34
CA LEU A 374 -13.34 0.23 -8.21
C LEU A 374 -14.36 0.89 -9.14
N ASP A 375 -15.13 0.06 -9.84
CA ASP A 375 -16.28 0.48 -10.64
C ASP A 375 -17.58 0.01 -9.96
N ILE A 376 -18.50 0.96 -9.74
CA ILE A 376 -19.80 0.76 -9.07
C ILE A 376 -20.99 0.88 -10.03
N TYR A 377 -20.72 1.11 -11.31
CA TYR A 377 -21.75 1.33 -12.33
C TYR A 377 -22.86 0.27 -12.31
N ASP A 378 -22.50 -1.00 -12.17
CA ASP A 378 -23.46 -2.13 -12.19
C ASP A 378 -24.45 -2.11 -11.02
N PHE A 379 -24.09 -1.47 -9.90
CA PHE A 379 -24.91 -1.37 -8.70
C PHE A 379 -25.84 -0.14 -8.70
N CYS A 380 -25.66 0.79 -9.64
CA CYS A 380 -26.46 2.00 -9.75
C CYS A 380 -27.83 1.75 -10.37
N ASN A 381 -28.80 2.63 -10.10
CA ASN A 381 -30.10 2.65 -10.78
C ASN A 381 -29.97 3.17 -12.23
N ASP A 382 -30.98 2.93 -13.07
CA ASP A 382 -30.89 3.25 -14.51
C ASP A 382 -30.81 4.77 -14.77
N ALA A 383 -31.45 5.57 -13.91
CA ALA A 383 -31.38 7.03 -13.98
C ALA A 383 -29.95 7.55 -13.74
N LEU A 384 -29.27 7.04 -12.72
CA LEU A 384 -27.89 7.39 -12.39
C LEU A 384 -26.92 6.82 -13.42
N LYS A 385 -27.14 5.60 -13.91
CA LYS A 385 -26.34 5.00 -14.99
C LYS A 385 -26.32 5.88 -16.23
N THR A 386 -27.45 6.48 -16.59
CA THR A 386 -27.53 7.39 -17.74
C THR A 386 -26.64 8.62 -17.51
N LYS A 387 -26.78 9.29 -16.36
CA LYS A 387 -25.95 10.45 -15.96
C LYS A 387 -24.46 10.13 -15.95
N ILE A 388 -24.08 9.02 -15.33
CA ILE A 388 -22.69 8.55 -15.26
C ILE A 388 -22.16 8.22 -16.66
N SER A 389 -22.96 7.60 -17.52
CA SER A 389 -22.51 7.20 -18.85
C SER A 389 -22.14 8.39 -19.73
N ASP A 390 -22.87 9.50 -19.61
CA ASP A 390 -22.58 10.74 -20.33
C ASP A 390 -21.27 11.36 -19.84
N PHE A 391 -21.07 11.36 -18.51
CA PHE A 391 -19.82 11.83 -17.90
C PHE A 391 -18.62 10.95 -18.30
N ARG A 392 -18.77 9.62 -18.26
CA ARG A 392 -17.71 8.66 -18.66
C ARG A 392 -17.28 8.86 -20.11
N LYS A 393 -18.24 9.06 -21.03
CA LYS A 393 -17.93 9.34 -22.44
C LYS A 393 -17.14 10.64 -22.59
N ALA A 394 -17.56 11.70 -21.90
CA ALA A 394 -16.86 12.98 -21.93
C ALA A 394 -15.44 12.87 -21.36
N GLN A 395 -15.24 12.10 -20.29
CA GLN A 395 -13.93 11.89 -19.68
C GLN A 395 -12.99 11.10 -20.61
N VAL A 396 -13.48 10.01 -21.22
CA VAL A 396 -12.70 9.23 -22.20
C VAL A 396 -12.32 10.08 -23.40
N GLN A 397 -13.22 10.95 -23.88
CA GLN A 397 -12.93 11.87 -24.96
C GLN A 397 -11.81 12.86 -24.59
N LYS A 398 -11.88 13.49 -23.41
CA LYS A 398 -10.81 14.38 -22.92
C LYS A 398 -9.47 13.65 -22.77
N GLU A 399 -9.47 12.41 -22.30
CA GLU A 399 -8.24 11.64 -22.16
C GLU A 399 -7.62 11.27 -23.52
N ASN A 400 -8.46 10.95 -24.51
CA ASN A 400 -8.01 10.70 -25.88
C ASN A 400 -7.44 11.97 -26.53
N GLU A 401 -8.12 13.12 -26.39
CA GLU A 401 -7.64 14.42 -26.89
C GLU A 401 -6.29 14.79 -26.26
N LYS A 402 -6.13 14.56 -24.95
CA LYS A 402 -4.84 14.78 -24.26
C LYS A 402 -3.74 13.86 -24.79
N ARG A 403 -4.03 12.56 -24.99
CA ARG A 403 -3.06 11.60 -25.56
C ARG A 403 -2.69 11.95 -27.00
N GLU A 404 -3.62 12.47 -27.78
CA GLU A 404 -3.36 12.95 -29.14
C GLU A 404 -2.50 14.21 -29.14
N ALA A 405 -2.77 15.18 -28.26
CA ALA A 405 -1.94 16.37 -28.08
C ALA A 405 -0.51 16.00 -27.62
N GLU A 406 -0.36 15.09 -26.66
CA GLU A 406 0.95 14.60 -26.21
C GLU A 406 1.72 13.90 -27.34
N LYS A 407 1.03 13.12 -28.19
CA LYS A 407 1.64 12.51 -29.38
C LYS A 407 2.10 13.56 -30.39
N LEU A 408 1.29 14.59 -30.67
CA LEU A 408 1.66 15.67 -31.59
C LEU A 408 2.91 16.42 -31.10
N VAL A 409 2.97 16.74 -29.80
CA VAL A 409 4.15 17.38 -29.18
C VAL A 409 5.38 16.47 -29.26
N GLN A 410 5.22 15.17 -29.03
CA GLN A 410 6.32 14.21 -29.14
C GLN A 410 6.79 14.03 -30.59
N ASP A 411 5.87 14.06 -31.56
CA ASP A 411 6.18 13.97 -32.98
C ASP A 411 6.86 15.24 -33.51
N GLU A 412 6.51 16.42 -33.01
CA GLU A 412 7.21 17.68 -33.30
C GLU A 412 8.64 17.65 -32.75
N LYS A 413 8.84 17.24 -31.48
CA LYS A 413 10.18 17.06 -30.90
C LYS A 413 11.02 16.05 -31.66
N ASN A 414 10.42 14.95 -32.12
CA ASN A 414 11.11 13.94 -32.93
C ASN A 414 11.47 14.44 -34.35
N LYS A 415 10.72 15.40 -34.90
CA LYS A 415 11.04 16.05 -36.19
C LYS A 415 12.18 17.06 -36.06
N GLU A 416 12.25 17.81 -34.96
CA GLU A 416 13.37 18.72 -34.68
C GLU A 416 14.69 17.96 -34.51
N VAL A 417 14.69 16.84 -33.79
CA VAL A 417 15.89 15.99 -33.63
C VAL A 417 16.38 15.41 -34.97
N LYS A 418 15.46 15.09 -35.91
CA LYS A 418 15.84 14.62 -37.26
C LYS A 418 16.39 15.73 -38.15
N GLN A 419 16.01 17.00 -37.94
CA GLN A 419 16.57 18.13 -38.69
C GLN A 419 17.96 18.56 -38.19
N ASP A 420 18.30 18.29 -36.93
CA ASP A 420 19.64 18.55 -36.38
C ASP A 420 20.69 17.52 -36.81
N ASP A 421 20.29 16.28 -37.14
CA ASP A 421 21.21 15.27 -37.69
C ASP A 421 21.52 15.48 -39.19
N GLU A 422 20.67 16.21 -39.93
CA GLU A 422 20.94 16.57 -41.35
C GLU A 422 21.70 17.90 -41.52
N LYS A 423 21.91 18.70 -40.45
CA LYS A 423 22.63 19.98 -40.51
C LYS A 423 24.05 19.98 -39.96
N LYS A 424 24.65 18.82 -39.67
CA LYS A 424 26.09 18.70 -39.38
C LYS A 424 26.95 18.46 -40.62
N GLU A 425 26.67 19.17 -41.71
CA GLU A 425 27.64 19.35 -42.79
C GLU A 425 27.33 20.63 -43.60
N LYS A 426 27.55 21.81 -42.99
CA LYS A 426 28.03 23.04 -43.68
C LYS A 426 28.19 24.23 -42.72
N ASP A 427 29.46 24.61 -42.61
CA ASP A 427 30.06 25.93 -42.36
C ASP A 427 29.60 26.88 -41.23
N LYS A 428 30.54 27.01 -40.29
CA LYS A 428 31.21 28.21 -39.77
C LYS A 428 30.73 29.62 -40.19
N ASN A 429 30.84 30.52 -39.19
CA ASN A 429 30.98 31.99 -39.21
C ASN A 429 29.71 32.84 -39.33
N LYS A 430 29.26 33.43 -38.20
CA LYS A 430 29.54 34.85 -37.82
C LYS A 430 28.67 35.32 -36.65
N ASP A 431 29.29 36.06 -35.74
CA ASP A 431 28.65 36.94 -34.77
C ASP A 431 27.86 38.08 -35.43
N LYS A 432 26.69 38.42 -34.87
CA LYS A 432 26.32 39.74 -34.29
C LYS A 432 24.82 40.02 -34.37
N ASP A 433 24.29 40.43 -33.21
CA ASP A 433 23.18 41.35 -32.93
C ASP A 433 22.13 41.63 -34.02
N ASN A 434 20.86 41.39 -33.69
CA ASN A 434 19.96 42.51 -33.45
C ASN A 434 18.66 42.09 -32.74
N ASN A 435 18.32 42.92 -31.76
CA ASN A 435 17.09 43.01 -31.00
C ASN A 435 15.92 43.39 -31.93
N LYS A 436 14.74 42.77 -31.77
CA LYS A 436 13.42 43.42 -31.99
C LYS A 436 12.25 42.58 -31.48
N ASP A 437 11.60 43.18 -30.48
CA ASP A 437 10.21 43.10 -30.06
C ASP A 437 9.24 42.22 -30.86
N THR A 438 8.53 41.36 -30.14
CA THR A 438 7.07 41.24 -30.30
C THR A 438 6.43 40.96 -28.96
N ASP A 439 5.72 41.99 -28.50
CA ASP A 439 4.67 41.99 -27.49
C ASP A 439 3.46 41.14 -27.95
N ASN A 440 2.58 40.80 -27.00
CA ASN A 440 1.27 40.13 -27.13
C ASN A 440 1.22 38.58 -27.15
N ASN A 441 1.00 37.99 -25.98
CA ASN A 441 -0.34 37.45 -25.66
C ASN A 441 -0.46 37.12 -24.16
N LYS A 442 -0.93 38.11 -23.40
CA LYS A 442 -1.77 37.85 -22.24
C LYS A 442 -3.16 37.43 -22.74
N ASP A 443 -3.80 36.58 -21.95
CA ASP A 443 -5.21 36.19 -22.01
C ASP A 443 -5.61 35.21 -23.11
N LYS A 444 -5.89 33.95 -22.69
CA LYS A 444 -7.26 33.39 -22.62
C LYS A 444 -7.26 31.93 -22.15
N ASP A 445 -6.94 31.70 -20.87
CA ASP A 445 -7.57 30.59 -20.14
C ASP A 445 -8.87 31.11 -19.53
N LYS A 446 -9.85 31.32 -20.43
CA LYS A 446 -11.26 31.32 -20.06
C LYS A 446 -11.85 30.09 -20.73
N ASP A 447 -11.49 28.93 -20.20
CA ASP A 447 -12.29 27.75 -20.45
C ASP A 447 -13.69 28.03 -19.91
N LYS A 448 -14.60 28.25 -20.86
CA LYS A 448 -16.04 28.20 -20.58
C LYS A 448 -16.33 26.74 -20.28
N ASP A 449 -16.15 26.37 -19.02
CA ASP A 449 -16.84 25.23 -18.45
C ASP A 449 -18.33 25.41 -18.76
N LYS A 450 -18.85 24.57 -19.64
CA LYS A 450 -20.27 24.22 -19.56
C LYS A 450 -20.41 23.53 -18.22
N ALA A 451 -20.64 24.33 -17.18
CA ALA A 451 -21.01 23.86 -15.86
C ALA A 451 -22.32 23.08 -16.03
N MET A 452 -22.20 21.77 -16.22
CA MET A 452 -23.22 20.88 -15.68
C MET A 452 -23.30 21.22 -14.20
N ASP A 453 -24.51 21.36 -13.67
CA ASP A 453 -24.75 21.66 -12.26
C ASP A 453 -24.22 20.47 -11.44
N VAL A 454 -22.94 20.51 -11.07
CA VAL A 454 -22.23 19.40 -10.44
C VAL A 454 -22.44 19.54 -8.95
N ASP A 455 -23.19 18.62 -8.36
CA ASP A 455 -23.27 18.48 -6.91
C ASP A 455 -21.89 18.08 -6.37
N PRO A 456 -21.17 18.97 -5.64
CA PRO A 456 -19.80 18.71 -5.19
C PRO A 456 -19.70 17.53 -4.21
N SER A 457 -20.84 17.05 -3.67
CA SER A 457 -20.93 15.89 -2.80
C SER A 457 -20.99 14.55 -3.55
N SER A 458 -21.41 14.55 -4.82
CA SER A 458 -21.71 13.31 -5.54
C SER A 458 -20.52 12.83 -6.38
N ASN A 459 -20.46 11.53 -6.69
CA ASN A 459 -19.52 10.98 -7.67
C ASN A 459 -20.19 10.85 -9.04
N GLU A 460 -19.66 11.58 -10.01
CA GLU A 460 -20.19 11.74 -11.36
C GLU A 460 -19.70 10.64 -12.31
N SER A 461 -18.52 10.06 -12.04
CA SER A 461 -17.89 9.04 -12.88
C SER A 461 -18.24 7.60 -12.45
N GLY A 462 -18.63 7.41 -11.19
CA GLY A 462 -18.83 6.10 -10.58
C GLY A 462 -17.54 5.28 -10.43
N TYR A 463 -16.39 5.90 -10.70
CA TYR A 463 -15.07 5.32 -10.44
C TYR A 463 -14.52 5.79 -9.10
N TYR A 464 -13.81 4.89 -8.45
CA TYR A 464 -13.26 5.10 -7.13
C TYR A 464 -11.82 4.58 -7.06
N GLU A 465 -10.96 5.28 -6.35
CA GLU A 465 -9.57 4.89 -6.07
C GLU A 465 -9.43 4.47 -4.62
N LEU A 466 -8.77 3.35 -4.36
CA LEU A 466 -8.45 2.90 -3.00
C LEU A 466 -7.39 3.83 -2.38
N ILE A 467 -7.75 4.49 -1.29
CA ILE A 467 -6.88 5.42 -0.55
C ILE A 467 -6.46 4.90 0.82
N GLY A 468 -7.20 3.95 1.38
CA GLY A 468 -6.92 3.43 2.71
C GLY A 468 -7.49 2.03 2.92
N LEU A 469 -6.89 1.28 3.83
CA LEU A 469 -7.28 -0.08 4.16
C LEU A 469 -6.97 -0.36 5.63
N VAL A 470 -7.97 -0.79 6.39
CA VAL A 470 -7.74 -1.41 7.70
C VAL A 470 -7.65 -2.92 7.49
N THR A 471 -6.64 -3.54 8.08
CA THR A 471 -6.46 -4.98 8.06
C THR A 471 -6.56 -5.56 9.46
N HIS A 472 -7.00 -6.80 9.55
CA HIS A 472 -7.02 -7.56 10.80
C HIS A 472 -6.14 -8.81 10.68
N LYS A 473 -5.15 -8.93 11.56
CA LYS A 473 -4.28 -10.10 11.73
C LYS A 473 -4.78 -10.94 12.90
N GLY A 474 -4.97 -12.24 12.69
CA GLY A 474 -5.47 -13.15 13.72
C GLY A 474 -6.54 -14.09 13.21
N LEU A 475 -6.68 -15.24 13.87
CA LEU A 475 -7.67 -16.28 13.55
C LEU A 475 -8.99 -16.11 14.30
N SER A 476 -8.94 -15.49 15.48
CA SER A 476 -10.10 -15.23 16.32
C SER A 476 -10.82 -13.95 15.88
N ALA A 477 -12.08 -13.82 16.27
CA ALA A 477 -12.80 -12.54 16.22
C ALA A 477 -12.55 -11.69 17.48
N ASN A 478 -12.26 -12.34 18.61
CA ASN A 478 -12.12 -11.67 19.91
C ASN A 478 -10.66 -11.29 20.23
N SER A 479 -9.73 -11.61 19.33
CA SER A 479 -8.31 -11.28 19.46
C SER A 479 -7.65 -11.15 18.10
N GLY A 480 -6.65 -10.28 18.04
CA GLY A 480 -5.82 -10.08 16.88
C GLY A 480 -5.09 -8.76 16.92
N HIS A 481 -4.78 -8.21 15.76
CA HIS A 481 -4.07 -6.95 15.64
C HIS A 481 -4.54 -6.22 14.39
N TYR A 482 -4.94 -4.95 14.56
CA TYR A 482 -5.37 -4.10 13.47
C TYR A 482 -4.22 -3.24 12.98
N ILE A 483 -4.10 -3.11 11.67
CA ILE A 483 -3.04 -2.33 11.02
C ILE A 483 -3.68 -1.48 9.93
N GLY A 484 -3.39 -0.18 9.93
CA GLY A 484 -3.85 0.75 8.91
C GLY A 484 -2.87 0.84 7.75
N TYR A 485 -3.39 0.97 6.53
CA TYR A 485 -2.62 1.24 5.32
C TYR A 485 -3.23 2.46 4.65
N VAL A 486 -2.42 3.46 4.32
CA VAL A 486 -2.91 4.70 3.67
C VAL A 486 -2.02 5.01 2.48
N LYS A 487 -2.63 5.41 1.37
CA LYS A 487 -1.95 5.82 0.15
C LYS A 487 -1.59 7.30 0.25
N ASP A 488 -0.31 7.58 0.40
CA ASP A 488 0.25 8.91 0.34
C ASP A 488 0.52 9.34 -1.13
N PRO A 489 0.12 10.56 -1.53
CA PRO A 489 0.33 11.03 -2.91
C PRO A 489 1.79 11.12 -3.35
N LYS A 490 2.75 11.26 -2.42
CA LYS A 490 4.18 11.43 -2.73
C LYS A 490 4.93 10.10 -2.65
N ARG A 491 4.62 9.26 -1.66
CA ARG A 491 5.40 8.06 -1.30
C ARG A 491 4.76 6.74 -1.72
N GLY A 492 3.49 6.74 -2.09
CA GLY A 492 2.74 5.51 -2.32
C GLY A 492 2.17 4.97 -1.02
N TRP A 493 2.24 3.67 -0.77
CA TRP A 493 1.55 3.06 0.37
C TRP A 493 2.38 3.11 1.65
N LEU A 494 1.75 3.59 2.73
CA LEU A 494 2.29 3.61 4.08
C LEU A 494 1.53 2.62 4.96
N LYS A 495 2.25 1.78 5.69
CA LYS A 495 1.75 0.85 6.70
C LYS A 495 1.92 1.47 8.08
N PHE A 496 0.81 1.69 8.78
CA PHE A 496 0.72 2.19 10.14
C PHE A 496 0.44 1.02 11.09
N ASP A 497 1.51 0.52 11.72
CA ASP A 497 1.49 -0.53 12.72
C ASP A 497 1.70 0.09 14.10
N ASP A 498 0.64 0.69 14.64
CA ASP A 498 0.68 1.56 15.82
C ASP A 498 1.75 2.66 15.70
N GLU A 499 2.82 2.58 16.48
CA GLU A 499 3.93 3.54 16.52
C GLU A 499 4.89 3.39 15.33
N VAL A 500 4.88 2.23 14.67
CA VAL A 500 5.82 1.91 13.59
C VAL A 500 5.17 2.19 12.25
N VAL A 501 5.70 3.19 11.53
CA VAL A 501 5.27 3.54 10.17
C VAL A 501 6.33 3.07 9.18
N THR A 502 5.90 2.34 8.16
CA THR A 502 6.79 1.77 7.13
C THR A 502 6.23 1.96 5.73
N GLU A 503 7.08 2.17 4.74
CA GLU A 503 6.67 2.21 3.34
C GLU A 503 6.47 0.79 2.81
N VAL A 504 5.42 0.57 2.02
CA VAL A 504 5.11 -0.72 1.41
C VAL A 504 4.80 -0.56 -0.07
N SER A 505 5.06 -1.61 -0.85
CA SER A 505 4.80 -1.60 -2.28
C SER A 505 3.32 -1.88 -2.58
N ALA A 506 2.85 -1.48 -3.77
CA ALA A 506 1.51 -1.85 -4.24
C ALA A 506 1.30 -3.38 -4.31
N ASP A 507 2.36 -4.15 -4.53
CA ASP A 507 2.29 -5.62 -4.52
C ASP A 507 2.12 -6.18 -3.10
N ASP A 508 2.57 -5.47 -2.07
CA ASP A 508 2.30 -5.85 -0.68
C ASP A 508 0.82 -5.68 -0.32
N ILE A 509 0.16 -4.67 -0.90
CA ILE A 509 -1.29 -4.47 -0.74
C ILE A 509 -2.08 -5.64 -1.33
N LYS A 510 -1.64 -6.20 -2.47
CA LYS A 510 -2.28 -7.39 -3.08
C LYS A 510 -2.19 -8.62 -2.17
N LYS A 511 -1.15 -8.73 -1.32
CA LYS A 511 -1.04 -9.83 -0.35
C LYS A 511 -2.09 -9.74 0.76
N LEU A 512 -2.75 -8.59 0.92
CA LEU A 512 -3.79 -8.33 1.93
C LEU A 512 -5.18 -8.84 1.49
N TYR A 513 -5.32 -9.37 0.27
CA TYR A 513 -6.56 -10.04 -0.17
C TYR A 513 -6.95 -11.21 0.75
N GLY A 514 -5.95 -11.84 1.37
CA GLY A 514 -6.12 -12.89 2.36
C GLY A 514 -5.85 -14.29 1.80
N GLY A 515 -6.52 -15.31 2.33
CA GLY A 515 -6.28 -16.71 1.93
C GLY A 515 -5.24 -17.45 2.77
N GLY A 516 -4.95 -16.99 3.99
CA GLY A 516 -4.01 -17.64 4.92
C GLY A 516 -4.09 -17.06 6.33
N GLN A 517 -3.08 -17.34 7.17
CA GLN A 517 -2.95 -16.74 8.52
C GLN A 517 -2.35 -15.32 8.51
N TRP A 518 -2.06 -14.79 7.32
CA TRP A 518 -1.55 -13.44 7.15
C TRP A 518 -2.63 -12.39 7.47
N GLN A 519 -2.21 -11.13 7.60
CA GLN A 519 -3.12 -10.00 7.71
C GLN A 519 -4.03 -9.90 6.48
N MET A 520 -5.28 -9.50 6.70
CA MET A 520 -6.31 -9.47 5.66
C MET A 520 -7.07 -8.16 5.70
N GLY A 521 -7.45 -7.64 4.54
CA GLY A 521 -8.34 -6.50 4.42
C GLY A 521 -9.64 -6.71 5.20
N TYR A 522 -10.03 -5.69 5.95
CA TYR A 522 -11.22 -5.68 6.77
C TYR A 522 -12.13 -4.49 6.42
N GLU A 523 -11.57 -3.30 6.24
CA GLU A 523 -12.29 -2.12 5.76
C GLU A 523 -11.50 -1.45 4.65
N CYS A 524 -12.15 -1.13 3.54
CA CYS A 524 -11.53 -0.44 2.40
C CYS A 524 -12.11 0.97 2.28
N PHE A 525 -11.24 1.98 2.18
CA PHE A 525 -11.59 3.38 2.00
C PHE A 525 -11.29 3.79 0.56
N TYR A 526 -12.32 4.23 -0.15
CA TYR A 526 -12.22 4.66 -1.53
C TYR A 526 -12.57 6.15 -1.68
N ARG A 527 -11.93 6.82 -2.63
CA ARG A 527 -12.16 8.23 -3.00
C ARG A 527 -12.63 8.32 -4.45
N LYS A 528 -13.59 9.21 -4.76
CA LYS A 528 -14.02 9.43 -6.15
C LYS A 528 -12.86 9.85 -7.08
N ILE A 529 -12.90 9.40 -8.33
CA ILE A 529 -11.95 9.72 -9.40
C ILE A 529 -12.60 10.67 -10.40
#